data_AF-A0A2J5HM17-F1
#
_entry.id   AF-A0A2J5HM17-F1
#
_cell.length_a   1.000
_cell.length_b   1.000
_cell.length_c   1.000
_cell.angle_alpha   90.00
_cell.angle_beta   90.00
_cell.angle_gamma   90.00
#
_symmetry.space_group_name_H-M   'P 1'
#
loop_
_entity.id
_entity.type
_entity.pdbx_description
1 polymer ?
#
loop_
_entity_poly.entity_id
_entity_poly.type
_entity_poly.pdbx_seq_one_letter_code
_entity_poly.pdbx_strand_id
1 'polypeptide(L)'
;MRISALLLALAANVSLGSACTFEFSALRNFNTGDLSGGLACFIAIRRSDDNERDKEADLSEKISCSEGCKTVKYFGAEYEFCHNGLGEIAAFREGATVQRKGGGTKVNIHPDGEHKKNHDQNPFSSMISNYYWRSNILC
;
A
#
# COMPACT_ATOMS: atom_id res chain seq x y z
N MET A 1 -12.13 -38.23 45.29
CA MET A 1 -11.07 -38.15 44.26
C MET A 1 -11.01 -36.72 43.76
N ARG A 2 -9.87 -36.05 43.97
CA ARG A 2 -9.60 -34.72 43.44
C ARG A 2 -9.21 -34.88 41.97
N ILE A 3 -9.93 -34.22 41.07
CA ILE A 3 -9.42 -33.91 39.73
C ILE A 3 -9.45 -32.40 39.62
N SER A 4 -8.35 -31.79 40.06
CA SER A 4 -7.90 -30.51 39.54
C SER A 4 -7.65 -30.68 38.04
N ALA A 5 -8.04 -29.70 37.25
CA ALA A 5 -7.09 -28.87 36.51
C ALA A 5 -7.79 -28.11 35.38
N LEU A 6 -7.69 -26.77 35.47
CA LEU A 6 -7.54 -25.86 34.34
C LEU A 6 -8.52 -26.06 33.17
N LEU A 7 -9.77 -25.67 33.39
CA LEU A 7 -10.63 -25.26 32.28
C LEU A 7 -10.61 -23.74 32.19
N LEU A 8 -10.22 -23.27 31.00
CA LEU A 8 -10.48 -21.95 30.44
C LEU A 8 -9.70 -20.78 31.04
N ALA A 9 -8.46 -20.64 30.60
CA ALA A 9 -7.94 -19.33 30.23
C ALA A 9 -6.89 -19.50 29.12
N LEU A 10 -7.29 -20.02 27.95
CA LEU A 10 -6.66 -19.54 26.73
C LEU A 10 -7.06 -18.07 26.65
N ALA A 11 -6.23 -17.20 27.23
CA ALA A 11 -6.13 -15.84 26.76
C ALA A 11 -5.72 -15.94 25.30
N ALA A 12 -6.73 -16.08 24.43
CA ALA A 12 -6.57 -15.62 23.08
C ALA A 12 -6.18 -14.15 23.24
N ASN A 13 -4.89 -13.87 23.10
CA ASN A 13 -4.42 -12.59 22.65
C ASN A 13 -5.02 -12.41 21.26
N VAL A 14 -6.32 -12.14 21.21
CA VAL A 14 -6.92 -11.36 20.14
C VAL A 14 -6.31 -9.99 20.35
N SER A 15 -5.05 -9.86 19.94
CA SER A 15 -4.56 -8.63 19.38
C SER A 15 -5.66 -8.23 18.42
N LEU A 16 -6.50 -7.27 18.84
CA LEU A 16 -7.33 -6.49 17.95
C LEU A 16 -6.30 -5.85 17.01
N GLY A 17 -5.90 -6.60 15.99
CA GLY A 17 -4.81 -6.21 15.11
C GLY A 17 -5.20 -4.85 14.56
N SER A 18 -4.31 -3.89 14.70
CA SER A 18 -4.58 -2.55 14.22
C SER A 18 -4.88 -2.68 12.74
N ALA A 19 -6.06 -2.23 12.31
CA ALA A 19 -6.33 -2.20 10.90
C ALA A 19 -5.35 -1.24 10.22
N CYS A 20 -5.07 -1.48 8.94
CA CYS A 20 -4.13 -0.73 8.14
C CYS A 20 -4.72 -0.40 6.78
N THR A 21 -4.14 0.65 6.20
CA THR A 21 -4.30 1.03 4.81
C THR A 21 -3.00 0.74 4.08
N PHE A 22 -3.09 0.01 2.97
CA PHE A 22 -1.97 -0.30 2.09
C PHE A 22 -2.18 0.43 0.77
N GLU A 23 -1.13 1.06 0.25
CA GLU A 23 -1.19 1.93 -0.92
C GLU A 23 -0.11 1.58 -1.95
N PHE A 24 -0.46 1.74 -3.23
CA PHE A 24 0.46 1.95 -4.35
C PHE A 24 0.20 3.32 -4.96
N SER A 25 1.26 4.06 -5.26
CA SER A 25 1.13 5.32 -6.01
C SER A 25 2.19 5.45 -7.10
N ALA A 26 1.81 6.09 -8.18
CA ALA A 26 2.68 6.36 -9.31
C ALA A 26 2.51 7.81 -9.74
N LEU A 27 3.63 8.51 -9.87
CA LEU A 27 3.73 9.90 -10.29
C LEU A 27 4.48 9.98 -11.60
N ARG A 28 3.94 10.73 -12.55
CA ARG A 28 4.66 11.17 -13.74
C ARG A 28 4.61 12.68 -13.84
N ASN A 29 5.79 13.30 -13.90
CA ASN A 29 5.93 14.72 -14.13
C ASN A 29 6.58 14.98 -15.50
N PHE A 30 6.19 16.08 -16.10
CA PHE A 30 6.74 16.59 -17.35
C PHE A 30 6.98 18.09 -17.23
N ASN A 31 8.11 18.55 -17.74
CA ASN A 31 8.39 19.95 -17.96
C ASN A 31 7.94 20.33 -19.38
N THR A 32 7.15 21.39 -19.52
CA THR A 32 6.53 21.78 -20.80
C THR A 32 7.57 22.27 -21.81
N GLY A 33 8.69 22.84 -21.33
CA GLY A 33 9.69 23.48 -22.19
C GLY A 33 10.64 22.53 -22.91
N ASP A 34 10.95 21.38 -22.31
CA ASP A 34 11.93 20.42 -22.85
C ASP A 34 11.42 18.97 -22.85
N LEU A 35 10.17 18.76 -22.43
CA LEU A 35 9.53 17.46 -22.25
C LEU A 35 10.30 16.52 -21.31
N SER A 36 11.27 17.05 -20.56
CA SER A 36 11.97 16.30 -19.53
C SER A 36 11.01 15.97 -18.40
N GLY A 37 11.34 14.96 -17.61
CA GLY A 37 10.39 14.48 -16.62
C GLY A 37 10.89 13.28 -15.85
N GLY A 38 10.01 12.79 -15.00
CA GLY A 38 10.28 11.67 -14.12
C GLY A 38 9.07 10.76 -14.02
N LEU A 39 9.37 9.50 -13.71
CA LEU A 39 8.40 8.51 -13.31
C LEU A 39 8.87 7.95 -11.97
N ALA A 40 7.97 7.94 -10.99
CA ALA A 40 8.25 7.41 -9.66
C ALA A 40 7.07 6.58 -9.18
N CYS A 41 7.39 5.47 -8.52
CA CYS A 41 6.42 4.55 -7.95
C CYS A 41 6.74 4.32 -6.48
N PHE A 42 5.69 4.23 -5.67
CA PHE A 42 5.80 4.11 -4.23
C PHE A 42 4.80 3.10 -3.68
N ILE A 43 5.15 2.53 -2.54
CA ILE A 43 4.25 1.78 -1.67
C ILE A 43 4.17 2.50 -0.32
N ALA A 44 3.03 2.39 0.34
CA ALA A 44 2.89 2.93 1.69
C ALA A 44 2.00 2.07 2.60
N ILE A 45 2.23 2.18 3.91
CA ILE A 45 1.42 1.59 4.97
C ILE A 45 1.02 2.69 5.96
N ARG A 46 -0.26 2.73 6.34
CA ARG A 46 -0.80 3.59 7.40
C ARG A 46 -1.64 2.76 8.36
N ARG A 47 -1.60 3.06 9.65
CA ARG A 47 -2.54 2.50 10.63
C ARG A 47 -3.91 3.16 10.47
N SER A 48 -5.00 2.39 10.54
CA SER A 48 -6.35 2.80 10.11
C SER A 48 -7.13 3.63 11.14
N ASP A 49 -6.48 4.13 12.18
CA ASP A 49 -6.99 5.25 12.97
C ASP A 49 -6.86 6.59 12.22
N ASP A 50 -6.03 6.67 11.17
CA ASP A 50 -5.87 7.85 10.34
C ASP A 50 -6.51 7.68 8.95
N ASN A 51 -7.78 8.09 8.84
CA ASN A 51 -8.46 8.30 7.55
C ASN A 51 -8.03 9.61 6.85
N GLU A 52 -7.08 10.36 7.43
CA GLU A 52 -6.53 11.55 6.82
C GLU A 52 -5.38 11.16 5.90
N ARG A 53 -5.70 10.96 4.61
CA ARG A 53 -4.71 10.72 3.55
C ARG A 53 -3.63 11.81 3.44
N ASP A 54 -3.92 13.00 3.97
CA ASP A 54 -3.01 14.14 4.01
C ASP A 54 -1.96 14.03 5.13
N LYS A 55 -2.08 13.05 6.02
CA LYS A 55 -1.03 12.71 6.99
C LYS A 55 0.05 11.82 6.37
N GLU A 56 1.26 12.05 6.85
CA GLU A 56 2.45 11.27 6.50
C GLU A 56 2.21 9.79 6.76
N ALA A 57 2.64 8.93 5.83
CA ALA A 57 2.49 7.50 6.01
C ALA A 57 3.49 6.97 7.06
N ASP A 58 3.08 6.00 7.88
CA ASP A 58 3.99 5.36 8.83
C ASP A 58 5.19 4.70 8.14
N LEU A 59 4.96 4.20 6.92
CA LEU A 59 6.00 3.71 6.02
C LEU A 59 5.67 4.16 4.60
N SER A 60 6.68 4.70 3.91
CA SER A 60 6.63 5.01 2.47
C SER A 60 7.97 4.64 1.85
N GLU A 61 7.94 3.86 0.77
CA GLU A 61 9.14 3.35 0.11
C GLU A 61 9.02 3.53 -1.40
N LYS A 62 10.11 4.00 -2.03
CA LYS A 62 10.20 4.05 -3.49
C LYS A 62 10.43 2.64 -4.03
N ILE A 63 9.64 2.25 -5.02
CA ILE A 63 9.76 0.96 -5.70
C ILE A 63 10.09 1.16 -7.18
N SER A 64 10.48 0.07 -7.85
CA SER A 64 10.55 0.05 -9.30
C SER A 64 9.17 0.28 -9.89
N CYS A 65 9.10 0.98 -11.02
CA CYS A 65 7.86 1.08 -11.80
C CYS A 65 7.69 -0.08 -12.79
N SER A 66 8.73 -0.89 -12.99
CA SER A 66 8.65 -2.17 -13.69
C SER A 66 8.00 -3.22 -12.79
N GLU A 67 7.41 -4.26 -13.39
CA GLU A 67 6.82 -5.36 -12.63
C GLU A 67 7.77 -5.96 -11.60
N GLY A 68 7.20 -6.45 -10.50
CA GLY A 68 7.97 -7.13 -9.46
C GLY A 68 7.33 -7.04 -8.09
N CYS A 69 8.09 -7.50 -7.10
CA CYS A 69 7.70 -7.49 -5.71
C CYS A 69 8.75 -6.82 -4.83
N LYS A 70 8.29 -6.17 -3.76
CA LYS A 70 9.11 -5.58 -2.71
C LYS A 70 8.60 -6.03 -1.35
N THR A 71 9.49 -6.61 -0.55
CA THR A 71 9.22 -6.89 0.85
C THR A 71 9.66 -5.72 1.72
N VAL A 72 8.79 -5.33 2.66
CA VAL A 72 9.08 -4.32 3.68
C VAL A 72 8.77 -4.88 5.07
N LYS A 73 9.51 -4.40 6.08
CA LYS A 73 9.25 -4.71 7.48
C LYS A 73 8.41 -3.59 8.08
N TYR A 74 7.27 -3.94 8.65
CA TYR A 74 6.39 -3.01 9.33
C TYR A 74 5.83 -3.66 10.60
N PHE A 75 6.04 -2.98 11.73
CA PHE A 75 5.54 -3.39 13.05
C PHE A 75 5.83 -4.86 13.41
N GLY A 76 7.06 -5.32 13.17
CA GLY A 76 7.50 -6.68 13.49
C GLY A 76 7.02 -7.76 12.51
N ALA A 77 6.30 -7.41 11.46
CA ALA A 77 5.90 -8.31 10.39
C ALA A 77 6.54 -7.92 9.04
N GLU A 78 6.59 -8.87 8.11
CA GLU A 78 7.01 -8.63 6.73
C GLU A 78 5.80 -8.62 5.81
N TYR A 79 5.73 -7.60 4.96
CA TYR A 79 4.68 -7.43 3.96
C TYR A 79 5.32 -7.42 2.57
N GLU A 80 4.82 -8.27 1.68
CA GLU A 80 5.22 -8.31 0.29
C GLU A 80 4.21 -7.58 -0.57
N PHE A 81 4.68 -6.54 -1.24
CA PHE A 81 3.93 -5.77 -2.23
C PHE A 81 4.34 -6.25 -3.60
N CYS A 82 3.39 -6.63 -4.44
CA CYS A 82 3.65 -7.03 -5.82
C CYS A 82 2.79 -6.22 -6.78
N HIS A 83 3.30 -5.91 -7.97
CA HIS A 83 2.53 -5.27 -9.04
C HIS A 83 3.02 -5.67 -10.43
N ASN A 84 2.15 -5.57 -11.43
CA ASN A 84 2.42 -5.95 -12.82
C ASN A 84 3.00 -4.79 -13.65
N GLY A 85 3.72 -3.88 -12.99
CA GLY A 85 4.23 -2.65 -13.60
C GLY A 85 3.14 -1.62 -13.90
N LEU A 86 3.49 -0.62 -14.70
CA LEU A 86 2.58 0.43 -15.13
C LEU A 86 1.94 0.14 -16.49
N GLY A 87 0.70 0.60 -16.63
CA GLY A 87 0.00 0.77 -17.90
C GLY A 87 0.23 2.19 -18.44
N GLU A 88 -0.83 2.78 -18.99
CA GLU A 88 -0.76 4.13 -19.54
C GLU A 88 -0.67 5.20 -18.45
N ILE A 89 0.12 6.25 -18.72
CA ILE A 89 0.12 7.51 -17.97
C ILE A 89 0.19 7.32 -16.45
N ALA A 90 1.17 6.55 -16.00
CA ALA A 90 1.44 6.28 -14.58
C ALA A 90 0.30 5.59 -13.83
N ALA A 91 -0.60 4.88 -14.50
CA ALA A 91 -1.55 3.96 -13.86
C ALA A 91 -0.87 2.61 -13.64
N PHE A 92 -1.09 1.95 -12.50
CA PHE A 92 -0.68 0.55 -12.34
C PHE A 92 -1.59 -0.35 -13.19
N ARG A 93 -1.03 -1.42 -13.75
CA ARG A 93 -1.85 -2.50 -14.34
C ARG A 93 -2.54 -3.26 -13.22
N GLU A 94 -3.68 -3.90 -13.53
CA GLU A 94 -4.34 -4.81 -12.60
C GLU A 94 -3.35 -5.87 -12.08
N GLY A 95 -3.47 -6.22 -10.79
CA GLY A 95 -2.58 -7.14 -10.11
C GLY A 95 -1.62 -6.48 -9.10
N ALA A 96 -1.90 -5.25 -8.66
CA ALA A 96 -1.22 -4.67 -7.51
C ALA A 96 -1.78 -5.28 -6.22
N THR A 97 -0.94 -5.91 -5.42
CA THR A 97 -1.35 -6.75 -4.28
C THR A 97 -0.39 -6.61 -3.10
N VAL A 98 -0.89 -6.90 -1.90
CA VAL A 98 -0.10 -6.98 -0.68
C VAL A 98 -0.41 -8.26 0.09
N GLN A 99 0.59 -8.87 0.70
CA GLN A 99 0.42 -10.04 1.56
C GLN A 99 1.41 -10.02 2.72
N ARG A 100 0.91 -10.27 3.93
CA ARG A 100 1.76 -10.54 5.10
C ARG A 100 2.44 -11.90 4.94
N LYS A 101 3.77 -11.92 4.93
CA LYS A 101 4.56 -13.16 4.89
C LYS A 101 4.27 -14.00 6.14
N GLY A 102 4.22 -15.32 5.98
CA GLY A 102 4.02 -16.25 7.08
C GLY A 102 2.56 -16.45 7.53
N GLY A 103 1.56 -16.06 6.72
CA GLY A 103 0.17 -16.51 6.94
C GLY A 103 -0.96 -15.49 6.73
N GLY A 104 -0.73 -14.37 6.05
CA GLY A 104 -1.81 -13.42 5.73
C GLY A 104 -2.55 -13.74 4.43
N THR A 105 -3.83 -13.37 4.36
CA THR A 105 -4.59 -13.37 3.10
C THR A 105 -3.97 -12.36 2.14
N LYS A 106 -3.77 -12.78 0.88
CA LYS A 106 -3.36 -11.87 -0.18
C LYS A 106 -4.49 -10.89 -0.47
N VAL A 107 -4.18 -9.61 -0.44
CA VAL A 107 -5.13 -8.53 -0.68
C VAL A 107 -4.81 -7.86 -2.01
N ASN A 108 -5.83 -7.73 -2.87
CA ASN A 108 -5.71 -6.94 -4.08
C ASN A 108 -5.94 -5.47 -3.75
N ILE A 109 -4.96 -4.62 -4.09
CA ILE A 109 -5.07 -3.16 -3.99
C ILE A 109 -5.59 -2.59 -5.31
N HIS A 110 -5.21 -3.18 -6.44
CA HIS A 110 -5.80 -2.89 -7.74
C HIS A 110 -6.04 -4.21 -8.49
N PRO A 111 -7.28 -4.53 -8.90
CA PRO A 111 -8.41 -3.61 -9.10
C PRO A 111 -9.34 -3.36 -7.90
N ASP A 112 -9.25 -4.15 -6.82
CA ASP A 112 -10.30 -4.20 -5.79
C ASP A 112 -10.32 -3.02 -4.79
N GLY A 113 -9.26 -2.21 -4.76
CA GLY A 113 -9.15 -1.06 -3.86
C GLY A 113 -9.78 0.22 -4.43
N GLU A 114 -9.68 1.29 -3.65
CA GLU A 114 -10.04 2.64 -4.07
C GLU A 114 -8.96 3.23 -4.98
N HIS A 115 -9.37 4.14 -5.87
CA HIS A 115 -8.48 4.81 -6.82
C HIS A 115 -8.74 6.31 -6.84
N LYS A 116 -7.67 7.11 -6.86
CA LYS A 116 -7.71 8.55 -7.14
C LYS A 116 -6.66 8.88 -8.18
N LYS A 117 -7.08 9.66 -9.17
CA LYS A 117 -6.19 10.29 -10.15
C LYS A 117 -6.18 11.79 -9.90
N ASN A 118 -4.99 12.37 -9.77
CA ASN A 118 -4.80 13.82 -9.78
C ASN A 118 -4.08 14.22 -11.07
N HIS A 119 -4.41 15.40 -11.58
CA HIS A 119 -3.71 16.03 -12.69
C HIS A 119 -3.54 17.50 -12.35
N ASP A 120 -2.30 17.91 -12.14
CA ASP A 120 -1.92 19.29 -11.92
C ASP A 120 -1.17 19.79 -13.16
N GLN A 121 -1.63 20.87 -13.76
CA GLN A 121 -1.00 21.46 -14.93
C GLN A 121 -0.84 22.97 -14.73
N ASN A 122 0.36 23.46 -15.05
CA ASN A 122 0.68 24.88 -15.11
C ASN A 122 1.45 25.16 -16.42
N PRO A 123 1.75 26.43 -16.74
CA PRO A 123 2.45 26.77 -18.00
C PRO A 123 3.82 26.11 -18.17
N PHE A 124 4.49 25.72 -17.09
CA PHE A 124 5.86 25.21 -17.08
C PHE A 124 5.96 23.71 -16.85
N SER A 125 4.95 23.09 -16.23
CA SER A 125 4.95 21.65 -15.93
C SER A 125 3.56 21.04 -15.84
N SER A 126 3.52 19.72 -16.03
CA SER A 126 2.35 18.88 -15.77
C SER A 126 2.75 17.73 -14.88
N MET A 127 1.90 17.38 -13.92
CA MET A 127 2.04 16.23 -13.04
C MET A 127 0.76 15.41 -13.07
N ILE A 128 0.90 14.11 -13.28
CA ILE A 128 -0.20 13.16 -13.16
C ILE A 128 0.18 12.15 -12.09
N SER A 129 -0.73 11.90 -11.17
CA SER A 129 -0.55 10.91 -10.12
C SER A 129 -1.76 9.99 -10.00
N ASN A 130 -1.49 8.69 -9.88
CA ASN A 130 -2.49 7.69 -9.58
C ASN A 130 -2.17 7.07 -8.23
N TYR A 131 -3.19 6.91 -7.41
CA TYR A 131 -3.08 6.31 -6.09
C TYR A 131 -4.13 5.24 -5.96
N TYR A 132 -3.71 4.08 -5.48
CA TYR A 132 -4.55 2.91 -5.26
C TYR A 132 -4.37 2.49 -3.82
N TRP A 133 -5.45 2.35 -3.07
CA TRP A 133 -5.34 1.93 -1.68
C TRP A 133 -6.48 1.03 -1.26
N ARG A 134 -6.26 0.26 -0.21
CA ARG A 134 -7.31 -0.47 0.47
C ARG A 134 -7.09 -0.38 1.98
N SER A 135 -8.17 -0.07 2.69
CA SER A 135 -8.17 0.18 4.14
C SER A 135 -8.83 -0.96 4.89
N ASN A 136 -8.79 -0.89 6.23
CA ASN A 136 -9.41 -1.87 7.13
C ASN A 136 -8.83 -3.29 6.98
N ILE A 137 -7.54 -3.41 6.65
CA ILE A 137 -6.83 -4.69 6.52
C ILE A 137 -6.06 -4.97 7.81
N LEU A 138 -6.17 -6.18 8.34
CA LEU A 138 -5.48 -6.56 9.57
C LEU A 138 -3.94 -6.45 9.42
N CYS A 139 -3.32 -5.64 10.26
CA CYS A 139 -1.92 -5.73 10.66
C CYS A 139 -1.81 -6.42 12.03
#